data_AF-A0A8T1X4X7-F1
#
_entry.id   AF-A0A8T1X4X7-F1
#
_cell.length_a   1.000
_cell.length_b   1.000
_cell.length_c   1.000
_cell.angle_alpha   90.00
_cell.angle_beta   90.00
_cell.angle_gamma   90.00
#
_symmetry.space_group_name_H-M   'P 1'
#
loop_
_entity.id
_entity.type
_entity.pdbx_description
1 polymer ?
#
loop_
_entity_poly.entity_id
_entity_poly.type
_entity_poly.pdbx_seq_one_letter_code
_entity_poly.pdbx_strand_id
1 'polypeptide(L)'
;MLRLRQARQRLAPLERALSRFGSLHAQSNSSNSSSSSSPPPKSPDNLEERIISALVVNRPGTLAQIADVFGYADQNITGLCVRSTVVPELSRVTISCFLRDRELPPLKKRLRALVAVTFFHLTTVNFCIANEQLLLRSQLLLQIRHDPRRQRQLQRVLHDFDAELIVPDDEQDAASDEPLVAHEDEHVDEDGIPYFHSGPNTQFLTIADEPEKLQEFMRALTKAGFQITEVQTCGPVFLDTSHATLDPESAYAFRRKVASEVENLLVVPTDNEATTSDECLDNGTEVSEGTASVYRQLNKNANPDEMRSEADPLDADVMSMLPPTSTFKLHTNDQGYFSSKRLRLHARIAQQLYSSAPQDLTVPKFVLLLGIPGSGKSTMLSHLDLMGQLTLQDFVNFDVDDVIALLPEFYHAMLNVGLGNEPESCSVTSPDAADIKSKPHAKLLPGPQTRYQLCRDEARFILKKNLHSAIMSRKNIILHGSGKSFTSYAHIIDQAKAAGFDVHVICLDIPLTDAYERVDKRSRGYGRDVQRSVIDVASSLITRNFRRLASRVPNAHLFDSTGTPPRLVWSKQRSELVADNPEDPVQRKYDLE
;
A
#
# COMPACT_ATOMS: atom_id res chain seq x y z
N MET A 1 21.29 -46.77 2.67
CA MET A 1 21.29 -47.69 1.51
C MET A 1 20.29 -47.15 0.49
N LEU A 2 20.79 -46.81 -0.71
CA LEU A 2 20.19 -46.85 -2.05
C LEU A 2 18.66 -46.61 -2.20
N ARG A 3 18.19 -45.67 -3.03
CA ARG A 3 18.56 -45.51 -4.46
C ARG A 3 18.53 -44.05 -4.95
N LEU A 4 19.71 -43.55 -5.33
CA LEU A 4 19.92 -42.62 -6.43
C LEU A 4 19.70 -43.35 -7.78
N ARG A 5 19.06 -42.69 -8.75
CA ARG A 5 19.29 -42.77 -10.21
C ARG A 5 18.59 -41.57 -10.86
N GLN A 6 19.34 -40.53 -11.21
CA GLN A 6 19.87 -40.26 -12.55
C GLN A 6 18.84 -39.64 -13.52
N ALA A 7 18.91 -38.32 -13.65
CA ALA A 7 18.66 -37.62 -14.92
C ALA A 7 19.62 -36.41 -14.98
N ARG A 8 20.82 -36.66 -15.52
CA ARG A 8 21.84 -35.67 -15.85
C ARG A 8 21.86 -35.54 -17.37
N GLN A 9 22.14 -34.33 -17.86
CA GLN A 9 22.46 -33.93 -19.23
C GLN A 9 21.30 -33.46 -20.12
N ARG A 10 21.10 -32.14 -20.15
CA ARG A 10 21.24 -31.30 -21.37
C ARG A 10 21.52 -29.85 -20.95
N LEU A 11 22.80 -29.54 -20.80
CA LEU A 11 23.31 -28.17 -20.78
C LEU A 11 23.49 -27.73 -22.24
N ALA A 12 22.79 -26.68 -22.64
CA ALA A 12 23.11 -25.85 -23.79
C ALA A 12 22.71 -24.39 -23.45
N PRO A 13 23.47 -23.38 -23.91
CA PRO A 13 23.42 -22.04 -23.33
C PRO A 13 22.26 -21.22 -23.90
N LEU A 14 21.53 -20.54 -23.01
CA LEU A 14 20.45 -19.63 -23.34
C LEU A 14 21.01 -18.22 -23.63
N GLU A 15 21.89 -18.11 -24.62
CA GLU A 15 22.27 -16.84 -25.24
C GLU A 15 21.59 -16.76 -26.61
N ARG A 16 20.39 -16.18 -26.67
CA ARG A 16 19.74 -15.57 -27.86
C ARG A 16 18.27 -15.26 -27.56
N ALA A 17 18.02 -14.09 -26.97
CA ALA A 17 16.69 -13.48 -27.00
C ALA A 17 16.70 -11.94 -27.16
N LEU A 18 17.87 -11.32 -27.38
CA LEU A 18 18.00 -9.85 -27.47
C LEU A 18 18.65 -9.35 -28.78
N SER A 19 18.47 -10.06 -29.88
CA SER A 19 19.00 -9.61 -31.19
C SER A 19 18.03 -9.89 -32.33
N ARG A 20 16.87 -9.23 -32.33
CA ARG A 20 16.03 -9.05 -33.54
C ARG A 20 15.34 -7.69 -33.55
N PHE A 21 16.14 -6.63 -33.57
CA PHE A 21 15.76 -5.38 -34.22
C PHE A 21 16.89 -5.02 -35.18
N GLY A 22 16.79 -5.56 -36.39
CA GLY A 22 17.71 -5.31 -37.49
C GLY A 22 17.01 -4.52 -38.57
N SER A 23 17.44 -3.27 -38.72
CA SER A 23 17.62 -2.50 -39.96
C SER A 23 16.57 -2.64 -41.07
N LEU A 24 15.85 -1.54 -41.33
CA LEU A 24 15.35 -1.22 -42.66
C LEU A 24 15.94 0.12 -43.11
N HIS A 25 16.99 0.03 -43.94
CA HIS A 25 17.50 1.15 -44.71
C HIS A 25 16.62 1.36 -45.94
N ALA A 26 16.35 2.64 -46.22
CA ALA A 26 15.69 3.14 -47.41
C ALA A 26 16.48 2.83 -48.69
N GLN A 27 15.79 2.39 -49.74
CA GLN A 27 16.21 2.65 -51.11
C GLN A 27 15.01 3.09 -51.95
N SER A 28 15.17 4.27 -52.54
CA SER A 28 14.36 4.84 -53.60
C SER A 28 14.51 4.04 -54.89
N ASN A 29 13.39 3.64 -55.50
CA ASN A 29 13.16 3.82 -56.94
C ASN A 29 11.70 3.54 -57.32
N SER A 30 11.17 4.44 -58.14
CA SER A 30 9.81 4.46 -58.68
C SER A 30 9.63 3.47 -59.85
N SER A 31 8.52 2.72 -59.87
CA SER A 31 7.65 2.60 -61.06
C SER A 31 6.32 1.91 -60.73
N ASN A 32 5.26 2.43 -61.36
CA ASN A 32 3.85 2.06 -61.23
C ASN A 32 3.56 0.57 -61.47
N SER A 33 2.75 -0.04 -60.61
CA SER A 33 1.65 -0.90 -61.06
C SER A 33 0.57 -1.01 -59.98
N SER A 34 -0.64 -0.61 -60.36
CA SER A 34 -1.86 -0.77 -59.60
C SER A 34 -2.21 -2.24 -59.43
N SER A 35 -2.11 -2.77 -58.22
CA SER A 35 -2.87 -3.95 -57.81
C SER A 35 -3.50 -3.69 -56.46
N SER A 36 -4.82 -3.71 -56.45
CA SER A 36 -5.66 -3.65 -55.26
C SER A 36 -5.42 -4.91 -54.42
N SER A 37 -4.45 -4.86 -53.52
CA SER A 37 -4.33 -5.84 -52.45
C SER A 37 -5.28 -5.44 -51.33
N SER A 38 -6.39 -6.17 -51.20
CA SER A 38 -7.19 -6.19 -49.98
C SER A 38 -6.28 -6.36 -48.76
N PRO A 39 -6.60 -5.73 -47.61
CA PRO A 39 -5.85 -5.97 -46.39
C PRO A 39 -5.89 -7.47 -46.08
N PRO A 40 -4.76 -8.10 -45.71
CA PRO A 40 -4.75 -9.50 -45.36
C PRO A 40 -5.75 -9.73 -44.21
N PRO A 41 -6.44 -10.88 -44.17
CA PRO A 41 -7.37 -11.17 -43.09
C PRO A 41 -6.62 -11.06 -41.76
N LYS A 42 -7.13 -10.22 -40.85
CA LYS A 42 -6.59 -10.07 -39.49
C LYS A 42 -6.45 -11.47 -38.89
N SER A 43 -5.22 -11.92 -38.66
CA SER A 43 -4.97 -13.11 -37.85
C SER A 43 -5.62 -12.86 -36.48
N PRO A 44 -6.54 -13.72 -36.01
CA PRO A 44 -7.57 -13.26 -35.07
C PRO A 44 -7.13 -13.23 -33.60
N ASP A 45 -5.85 -13.43 -33.28
CA ASP A 45 -5.38 -13.53 -31.89
C ASP A 45 -3.87 -13.32 -31.79
N ASN A 46 -3.37 -12.20 -32.31
CA ASN A 46 -1.95 -11.90 -32.26
C ASN A 46 -1.53 -11.61 -30.81
N LEU A 47 -0.43 -12.24 -30.41
CA LEU A 47 0.22 -11.95 -29.15
C LEU A 47 0.82 -10.55 -29.23
N GLU A 48 0.36 -9.63 -28.40
CA GLU A 48 0.79 -8.24 -28.39
C GLU A 48 1.35 -7.85 -27.02
N GLU A 49 2.39 -7.01 -27.01
CA GLU A 49 2.89 -6.43 -25.77
C GLU A 49 1.93 -5.38 -25.25
N ARG A 50 1.46 -5.59 -24.02
CA ARG A 50 0.48 -4.75 -23.37
C ARG A 50 1.01 -4.18 -22.08
N ILE A 51 0.56 -2.97 -21.82
CA ILE A 51 0.92 -2.22 -20.62
C ILE A 51 -0.34 -1.98 -19.80
N ILE A 52 -0.24 -2.31 -18.53
CA ILE A 52 -1.30 -2.16 -17.53
C ILE A 52 -0.79 -1.17 -16.50
N SER A 53 -1.40 0.02 -16.46
CA SER A 53 -1.12 1.04 -15.47
C SER A 53 -2.24 1.06 -14.44
N ALA A 54 -1.98 0.51 -13.26
CA ALA A 54 -2.93 0.41 -12.15
C ALA A 54 -2.62 1.40 -11.02
N LEU A 55 -3.67 1.97 -10.44
CA LEU A 55 -3.62 2.68 -9.16
C LEU A 55 -4.09 1.74 -8.06
N VAL A 56 -3.24 1.50 -7.08
CA VAL A 56 -3.46 0.47 -6.07
C VAL A 56 -3.30 1.03 -4.67
N VAL A 57 -4.11 0.54 -3.73
CA VAL A 57 -3.99 0.84 -2.31
C VAL A 57 -2.69 0.23 -1.79
N ASN A 58 -1.82 1.05 -1.20
CA ASN A 58 -0.49 0.66 -0.76
C ASN A 58 -0.54 -0.05 0.59
N ARG A 59 -0.82 -1.36 0.58
CA ARG A 59 -0.85 -2.20 1.79
C ARG A 59 0.02 -3.44 1.61
N PRO A 60 0.53 -4.02 2.72
CA PRO A 60 1.24 -5.29 2.66
C PRO A 60 0.42 -6.36 1.93
N GLY A 61 1.09 -7.16 1.08
CA GLY A 61 0.46 -8.22 0.30
C GLY A 61 -0.25 -7.77 -0.99
N THR A 62 -0.49 -6.47 -1.21
CA THR A 62 -1.15 -6.00 -2.45
C THR A 62 -0.37 -6.38 -3.71
N LEU A 63 0.96 -6.28 -3.69
CA LEU A 63 1.78 -6.64 -4.86
C LEU A 63 1.72 -8.14 -5.16
N ALA A 64 1.71 -8.99 -4.11
CA ALA A 64 1.56 -10.44 -4.26
C ALA A 64 0.20 -10.78 -4.87
N GLN A 65 -0.88 -10.14 -4.40
CA GLN A 65 -2.22 -10.32 -4.96
C GLN A 65 -2.30 -9.92 -6.44
N ILE A 66 -1.59 -8.87 -6.84
CA ILE A 66 -1.50 -8.48 -8.25
C ILE A 66 -0.73 -9.55 -9.03
N ALA A 67 0.42 -10.00 -8.54
CA ALA A 67 1.21 -11.05 -9.18
C ALA A 67 0.41 -12.36 -9.34
N ASP A 68 -0.38 -12.75 -8.33
CA ASP A 68 -1.24 -13.95 -8.34
C ASP A 68 -2.30 -13.90 -9.45
N VAL A 69 -2.79 -12.70 -9.81
CA VAL A 69 -3.73 -12.55 -10.94
C VAL A 69 -3.10 -12.99 -12.25
N PHE A 70 -1.82 -12.70 -12.47
CA PHE A 70 -1.07 -13.11 -13.66
C PHE A 70 -0.62 -14.57 -13.56
N GLY A 71 -0.21 -15.02 -12.38
CA GLY A 71 0.14 -16.42 -12.13
C GLY A 71 -1.02 -17.37 -12.41
N TYR A 72 -2.24 -17.02 -11.99
CA TYR A 72 -3.44 -17.81 -12.31
C TYR A 72 -3.75 -17.81 -13.81
N ALA A 73 -3.50 -16.69 -14.49
CA ALA A 73 -3.74 -16.58 -15.92
C ALA A 73 -2.68 -17.30 -16.78
N ASP A 74 -1.67 -17.92 -16.14
CA ASP A 74 -0.49 -18.52 -16.77
C ASP A 74 0.22 -17.52 -17.70
N GLN A 75 0.28 -16.24 -17.26
CA GLN A 75 0.87 -15.14 -18.02
C GLN A 75 2.17 -14.70 -17.37
N ASN A 76 3.22 -14.64 -18.17
CA ASN A 76 4.49 -14.10 -17.74
C ASN A 76 4.44 -12.57 -17.74
N ILE A 77 4.85 -11.97 -16.63
CA ILE A 77 5.11 -10.54 -16.53
C ILE A 77 6.50 -10.27 -17.10
N THR A 78 6.60 -9.39 -18.10
CA THR A 78 7.89 -8.98 -18.68
C THR A 78 8.53 -7.83 -17.89
N GLY A 79 7.71 -7.04 -17.21
CA GLY A 79 8.16 -5.92 -16.38
C GLY A 79 7.11 -5.55 -15.34
N LEU A 80 7.57 -5.25 -14.14
CA LEU A 80 6.74 -4.82 -13.02
C LEU A 80 7.45 -3.66 -12.32
N CYS A 81 6.87 -2.48 -12.38
CA CYS A 81 7.37 -1.30 -11.68
C CYS A 81 6.31 -0.81 -10.70
N VAL A 82 6.71 -0.60 -9.45
CA VAL A 82 5.86 0.00 -8.42
C VAL A 82 6.48 1.32 -8.00
N ARG A 83 5.68 2.39 -7.98
CA ARG A 83 6.12 3.69 -7.50
C ARG A 83 5.02 4.33 -6.66
N SER A 84 5.41 4.86 -5.51
CA SER A 84 4.50 5.64 -4.67
C SER A 84 4.04 6.87 -5.44
N THR A 85 2.75 7.21 -5.31
CA THR A 85 2.23 8.46 -5.87
C THR A 85 2.49 9.60 -4.90
N VAL A 86 2.08 10.82 -5.27
CA VAL A 86 2.05 11.93 -4.32
C VAL A 86 1.20 11.60 -3.09
N VAL A 87 0.19 10.73 -3.22
CA VAL A 87 -0.62 10.14 -2.15
C VAL A 87 0.08 8.87 -1.61
N PRO A 88 0.69 8.85 -0.41
CA PRO A 88 1.41 7.67 0.11
C PRO A 88 0.57 6.39 0.25
N GLU A 89 -0.73 6.54 0.51
CA GLU A 89 -1.69 5.41 0.60
C GLU A 89 -1.98 4.78 -0.77
N LEU A 90 -1.50 5.38 -1.87
CA LEU A 90 -1.71 4.89 -3.23
C LEU A 90 -0.37 4.76 -3.99
N SER A 91 -0.22 3.64 -4.66
CA SER A 91 0.92 3.37 -5.55
C SER A 91 0.46 3.22 -6.99
N ARG A 92 1.31 3.64 -7.91
CA ARG A 92 1.20 3.31 -9.33
C ARG A 92 1.93 1.99 -9.56
N VAL A 93 1.24 1.02 -10.14
CA VAL A 93 1.83 -0.24 -10.59
C VAL A 93 1.73 -0.30 -12.10
N THR A 94 2.87 -0.36 -12.75
CA THR A 94 2.98 -0.55 -14.20
C THR A 94 3.43 -1.98 -14.47
N ILE A 95 2.63 -2.70 -15.25
CA ILE A 95 2.86 -4.10 -15.61
C ILE A 95 2.93 -4.20 -17.13
N SER A 96 4.04 -4.71 -17.64
CA SER A 96 4.17 -5.09 -19.05
C SER A 96 4.07 -6.60 -19.17
N CYS A 97 3.33 -7.08 -20.16
CA CYS A 97 3.17 -8.51 -20.44
C CYS A 97 2.70 -8.72 -21.89
N PHE A 98 2.97 -9.91 -22.42
CA PHE A 98 2.45 -10.32 -23.73
C PHE A 98 1.09 -10.98 -23.54
N LEU A 99 0.06 -10.45 -24.19
CA LEU A 99 -1.32 -10.94 -24.06
C LEU A 99 -2.00 -11.02 -25.42
N ARG A 100 -2.85 -12.04 -25.57
CA ARG A 100 -3.81 -12.18 -26.68
C ARG A 100 -5.15 -11.53 -26.33
N ASP A 101 -5.93 -11.18 -27.35
CA ASP A 101 -7.22 -10.52 -27.13
C ASP A 101 -8.19 -11.36 -26.30
N ARG A 102 -8.19 -12.69 -26.51
CA ARG A 102 -9.03 -13.62 -25.74
C ARG A 102 -8.69 -13.69 -24.24
N GLU A 103 -7.47 -13.31 -23.85
CA GLU A 103 -6.98 -13.37 -22.46
C GLU A 103 -7.34 -12.10 -21.68
N LEU A 104 -7.75 -11.03 -22.36
CA LEU A 104 -8.08 -9.74 -21.71
C LEU A 104 -9.32 -9.78 -20.85
N PRO A 105 -10.48 -10.32 -21.29
CA PRO A 105 -11.69 -10.31 -20.46
C PRO A 105 -11.52 -11.00 -19.11
N PRO A 106 -10.93 -12.23 -19.01
CA PRO A 106 -10.73 -12.88 -17.72
C PRO A 106 -9.70 -12.12 -16.86
N LEU A 107 -8.62 -11.60 -17.44
CA LEU A 107 -7.64 -10.80 -16.72
C LEU A 107 -8.26 -9.51 -16.15
N LYS A 108 -8.97 -8.74 -16.97
CA LYS A 108 -9.70 -7.53 -16.54
C LYS A 108 -10.72 -7.84 -15.45
N LYS A 109 -11.43 -8.97 -15.55
CA LYS A 109 -12.39 -9.40 -14.53
C LYS A 109 -11.71 -9.69 -13.19
N ARG A 110 -10.54 -10.33 -13.19
CA ARG A 110 -9.76 -10.62 -11.99
C ARG A 110 -9.15 -9.36 -11.37
N LEU A 111 -8.56 -8.49 -12.18
CA LEU A 111 -8.05 -7.19 -11.71
C LEU A 111 -9.16 -6.36 -11.05
N ARG A 112 -10.37 -6.31 -11.64
CA ARG A 112 -11.54 -5.63 -11.03
C ARG A 112 -12.07 -6.31 -9.76
N ALA A 113 -11.76 -7.60 -9.55
CA ALA A 113 -12.17 -8.31 -8.36
C ALA A 113 -11.32 -7.90 -7.14
N LEU A 114 -10.07 -7.50 -7.35
CA LEU A 114 -9.22 -6.94 -6.30
C LEU A 114 -9.74 -5.55 -5.90
N VAL A 115 -10.11 -5.40 -4.63
CA VAL A 115 -10.59 -4.12 -4.10
C VAL A 115 -9.45 -3.12 -3.96
N ALA A 116 -8.22 -3.59 -3.71
CA ALA A 116 -7.05 -2.73 -3.70
C ALA A 116 -6.72 -2.09 -5.06
N VAL A 117 -7.18 -2.67 -6.18
CA VAL A 117 -7.00 -2.06 -7.50
C VAL A 117 -8.15 -1.08 -7.73
N THR A 118 -7.90 0.20 -7.46
CA THR A 118 -8.93 1.24 -7.49
C THR A 118 -9.28 1.64 -8.93
N PHE A 119 -8.27 1.67 -9.79
CA PHE A 119 -8.38 1.99 -11.20
C PHE A 119 -7.25 1.31 -11.96
N PHE A 120 -7.49 0.93 -13.21
CA PHE A 120 -6.41 0.55 -14.11
C PHE A 120 -6.74 0.90 -15.56
N HIS A 121 -5.71 1.30 -16.28
CA HIS A 121 -5.72 1.48 -17.73
C HIS A 121 -4.97 0.33 -18.39
N LEU A 122 -5.42 -0.10 -19.57
CA LEU A 122 -4.79 -1.18 -20.33
C LEU A 122 -4.68 -0.75 -21.79
N THR A 123 -3.44 -0.67 -22.26
CA THR A 123 -3.09 -0.20 -23.60
C THR A 123 -2.06 -1.13 -24.24
N THR A 124 -1.70 -0.86 -25.49
CA THR A 124 -0.69 -1.61 -26.24
C THR A 124 0.46 -0.69 -26.60
N VAL A 125 1.67 -1.24 -26.66
CA VAL A 125 2.87 -0.46 -27.03
C VAL A 125 2.67 0.17 -28.41
N ASN A 126 2.12 -0.59 -29.36
CA ASN A 126 1.84 -0.11 -30.71
C ASN A 126 0.88 1.08 -30.75
N PHE A 127 -0.22 1.02 -29.96
CA PHE A 127 -1.18 2.11 -29.87
C PHE A 127 -0.52 3.38 -29.31
N CYS A 128 0.27 3.23 -28.26
CA CYS A 128 0.97 4.33 -27.60
C CYS A 128 1.99 5.01 -28.53
N ILE A 129 2.78 4.22 -29.29
CA ILE A 129 3.72 4.73 -30.29
C ILE A 129 3.00 5.43 -31.43
N ALA A 130 1.96 4.80 -32.00
CA ALA A 130 1.26 5.32 -33.18
C ALA A 130 0.56 6.67 -32.93
N ASN A 131 0.21 6.97 -31.67
CA ASN A 131 -0.49 8.20 -31.30
C ASN A 131 0.42 9.21 -30.58
N GLU A 132 1.73 8.97 -30.45
CA GLU A 132 2.66 9.81 -29.67
C GLU A 132 2.19 10.09 -28.23
N GLN A 133 1.46 9.13 -27.67
CA GLN A 133 0.73 9.29 -26.40
C GLN A 133 1.39 8.48 -25.26
N LEU A 134 2.70 8.58 -25.20
CA LEU A 134 3.54 7.76 -24.36
C LEU A 134 4.71 8.57 -23.83
N LEU A 135 4.93 8.50 -22.52
CA LEU A 135 6.25 8.74 -21.96
C LEU A 135 6.74 7.44 -21.32
N LEU A 136 7.76 6.85 -21.94
CA LEU A 136 8.44 5.66 -21.45
C LEU A 136 9.84 6.05 -21.00
N ARG A 137 10.16 5.87 -19.72
CA ARG A 137 11.51 6.16 -19.18
C ARG A 137 12.02 4.97 -18.39
N SER A 138 13.27 4.61 -18.60
CA SER A 138 14.00 3.63 -17.80
C SER A 138 15.25 4.31 -17.24
N GLN A 139 15.80 3.75 -16.16
CA GLN A 139 17.02 4.22 -15.55
C GLN A 139 18.07 3.13 -15.66
N LEU A 140 19.30 3.53 -15.96
CA LEU A 140 20.45 2.67 -16.11
C LEU A 140 21.54 3.17 -15.16
N LEU A 141 22.08 2.26 -14.34
CA LEU A 141 23.26 2.46 -13.53
C LEU A 141 24.37 1.54 -14.06
N LEU A 142 25.54 2.11 -14.35
CA LEU A 142 26.69 1.40 -14.89
C LEU A 142 27.88 1.56 -13.97
N GLN A 143 28.68 0.50 -13.87
CA GLN A 143 30.06 0.58 -13.43
C GLN A 143 30.97 0.34 -14.63
N ILE A 144 31.94 1.24 -14.82
CA ILE A 144 32.97 1.09 -15.85
C ILE A 144 34.35 1.08 -15.20
N ARG A 145 35.33 0.46 -15.86
CA ARG A 145 36.73 0.58 -15.45
C ARG A 145 37.25 1.99 -15.74
N HIS A 146 37.94 2.58 -14.76
CA HIS A 146 38.57 3.89 -14.94
C HIS A 146 39.71 3.80 -15.98
N ASP A 147 39.67 4.67 -16.99
CA ASP A 147 40.76 4.87 -17.94
C ASP A 147 41.07 6.37 -18.08
N PRO A 148 42.11 6.89 -17.38
CA PRO A 148 42.42 8.31 -17.36
C PRO A 148 42.78 8.85 -18.75
N ARG A 149 43.26 8.00 -19.67
CA ARG A 149 43.63 8.41 -21.04
C ARG A 149 42.39 8.73 -21.88
N ARG A 150 41.24 8.18 -21.52
CA ARG A 150 39.96 8.33 -22.24
C ARG A 150 38.97 9.25 -21.55
N GLN A 151 39.35 9.92 -20.47
CA GLN A 151 38.44 10.76 -19.69
C GLN A 151 37.74 11.86 -20.51
N ARG A 152 38.44 12.50 -21.46
CA ARG A 152 37.83 13.48 -22.38
C ARG A 152 36.80 12.84 -23.32
N GLN A 153 37.04 11.61 -23.73
CA GLN A 153 36.10 10.85 -24.57
C GLN A 153 34.88 10.41 -23.77
N LEU A 154 35.09 10.02 -22.51
CA LEU A 154 34.00 9.71 -21.58
C LEU A 154 33.09 10.92 -21.41
N GLN A 155 33.63 12.09 -21.06
CA GLN A 155 32.85 13.32 -20.89
C GLN A 155 32.04 13.71 -22.13
N ARG A 156 32.57 13.46 -23.34
CA ARG A 156 31.81 13.67 -24.59
C ARG A 156 30.61 12.74 -24.68
N VAL A 157 30.82 11.44 -24.45
CA VAL A 157 29.72 10.46 -24.48
C VAL A 157 28.69 10.76 -23.39
N LEU A 158 29.11 11.21 -22.22
CA LEU A 158 28.19 11.63 -21.16
C LEU A 158 27.35 12.83 -21.58
N HIS A 159 27.98 13.86 -22.15
CA HIS A 159 27.28 15.04 -22.65
C HIS A 159 26.33 14.72 -23.83
N ASP A 160 26.72 13.83 -24.74
CA ASP A 160 25.88 13.48 -25.90
C ASP A 160 24.57 12.77 -25.51
N PHE A 161 24.53 12.14 -24.33
CA PHE A 161 23.41 11.35 -23.84
C PHE A 161 22.78 11.92 -22.54
N ASP A 162 23.18 13.13 -22.11
CA ASP A 162 22.77 13.73 -20.84
C ASP A 162 22.94 12.76 -19.63
N ALA A 163 24.02 11.99 -19.64
CA ALA A 163 24.36 11.03 -18.59
C ALA A 163 25.28 11.65 -17.54
N GLU A 164 25.17 11.19 -16.29
CA GLU A 164 25.89 11.73 -15.15
C GLU A 164 26.94 10.74 -14.63
N LEU A 165 28.08 11.26 -14.18
CA LEU A 165 29.10 10.52 -13.42
C LEU A 165 28.76 10.64 -11.93
N ILE A 166 28.50 9.52 -11.27
CA ILE A 166 28.24 9.46 -9.83
C ILE A 166 29.57 9.34 -9.10
N VAL A 167 29.78 10.23 -8.13
CA VAL A 167 30.87 10.15 -7.15
C VAL A 167 30.28 9.56 -5.87
N PRO A 168 30.84 8.49 -5.30
CA PRO A 168 30.38 7.96 -4.01
C PRO A 168 30.57 9.00 -2.89
N ASP A 169 29.59 9.12 -1.99
CA ASP A 169 29.60 10.11 -0.89
C ASP A 169 30.85 9.99 0.01
N ASP A 170 31.45 8.79 0.14
CA ASP A 170 32.69 8.54 0.90
C ASP A 170 33.90 9.37 0.42
N GLU A 171 33.90 9.86 -0.83
CA GLU A 171 34.94 10.73 -1.39
C GLU A 171 34.60 12.23 -1.29
N GLN A 172 33.34 12.57 -0.99
CA GLN A 172 32.87 13.95 -0.89
C GLN A 172 33.13 14.55 0.49
N ASP A 173 33.03 13.75 1.55
CA ASP A 173 33.37 14.17 2.92
C ASP A 173 34.90 14.33 3.11
N ALA A 174 35.71 13.55 2.40
CA ALA A 174 37.17 13.64 2.43
C ALA A 174 37.72 14.91 1.75
N ALA A 175 36.93 15.58 0.91
CA ALA A 175 37.32 16.83 0.25
C ALA A 175 36.98 18.09 1.07
N SER A 176 36.13 17.96 2.09
CA SER A 176 35.76 19.05 3.01
C SER A 176 36.64 19.17 4.25
N ASP A 177 37.43 18.14 4.57
CA ASP A 177 38.48 18.26 5.56
C ASP A 177 39.68 18.96 4.90
N GLU A 178 39.94 20.22 5.28
CA GLU A 178 41.23 20.86 5.01
C GLU A 178 42.33 19.86 5.39
N PRO A 179 43.28 19.54 4.50
CA PRO A 179 44.34 18.63 4.84
C PRO A 179 45.14 19.27 5.97
N LEU A 180 45.03 18.70 7.17
CA LEU A 180 45.98 18.94 8.24
C LEU A 180 47.36 18.69 7.65
N VAL A 181 48.12 19.78 7.51
CA VAL A 181 49.51 19.77 7.09
C VAL A 181 50.29 18.95 8.12
N ALA A 182 50.33 17.64 7.91
CA ALA A 182 51.41 16.82 8.40
C ALA A 182 52.56 17.03 7.41
N HIS A 183 53.52 17.87 7.80
CA HIS A 183 54.85 17.79 7.23
C HIS A 183 55.33 16.36 7.37
N GLU A 184 55.42 15.59 6.28
CA GLU A 184 56.30 14.43 6.19
C GLU A 184 56.45 14.02 4.71
N ASP A 185 57.63 14.39 4.20
CA ASP A 185 58.44 13.82 3.12
C ASP A 185 57.86 13.65 1.70
N GLU A 186 58.18 14.64 0.86
CA GLU A 186 58.23 14.49 -0.60
C GLU A 186 59.31 13.46 -0.98
N HIS A 187 58.89 12.25 -1.35
CA HIS A 187 59.75 11.32 -2.10
C HIS A 187 59.47 11.46 -3.60
N VAL A 188 60.42 12.11 -4.27
CA VAL A 188 60.47 12.33 -5.72
C VAL A 188 61.32 11.23 -6.35
N ASP A 189 60.77 10.43 -7.26
CA ASP A 189 61.56 9.60 -8.18
C ASP A 189 62.13 10.46 -9.32
N GLU A 190 63.20 9.96 -9.95
CA GLU A 190 64.14 10.64 -10.88
C GLU A 190 63.52 11.34 -12.12
N ASP A 191 62.21 11.24 -12.35
CA ASP A 191 61.48 11.81 -13.50
C ASP A 191 60.42 12.89 -13.14
N GLY A 192 60.29 13.30 -11.87
CA GLY A 192 59.59 14.55 -11.51
C GLY A 192 58.06 14.60 -11.75
N ILE A 193 57.34 13.46 -11.69
CA ILE A 193 55.87 13.43 -11.74
C ILE A 193 55.28 13.15 -10.35
N PRO A 194 54.36 13.99 -9.82
CA PRO A 194 53.68 13.74 -8.55
C PRO A 194 52.73 12.54 -8.67
N TYR A 195 52.86 11.58 -7.77
CA TYR A 195 51.89 10.50 -7.58
C TYR A 195 50.66 11.06 -6.83
N PHE A 196 49.53 11.23 -7.53
CA PHE A 196 48.24 11.43 -6.87
C PHE A 196 47.66 10.08 -6.45
N HIS A 197 47.12 10.00 -5.23
CA HIS A 197 46.49 8.81 -4.69
C HIS A 197 45.49 8.20 -5.68
N SER A 198 45.67 6.90 -5.91
CA SER A 198 44.82 6.02 -6.71
C SER A 198 43.37 6.10 -6.23
N GLY A 199 42.55 6.94 -6.86
CA GLY A 199 41.10 6.81 -6.80
C GLY A 199 40.66 5.39 -7.23
N PRO A 200 39.45 4.95 -6.87
CA PRO A 200 38.95 3.63 -7.19
C PRO A 200 39.09 3.36 -8.69
N ASN A 201 39.55 2.16 -9.06
CA ASN A 201 39.81 1.73 -10.44
C ASN A 201 38.52 1.62 -11.31
N THR A 202 37.42 2.20 -10.84
CA THR A 202 36.08 2.11 -11.43
C THR A 202 35.33 3.42 -11.25
N GLN A 203 34.52 3.77 -12.25
CA GLN A 203 33.62 4.93 -12.25
C GLN A 203 32.18 4.47 -12.36
N PHE A 204 31.26 5.20 -11.72
CA PHE A 204 29.82 4.92 -11.76
C PHE A 204 29.10 5.93 -12.63
N LEU A 205 28.20 5.48 -13.51
CA LEU A 205 27.44 6.33 -14.43
C LEU A 205 25.94 6.09 -14.27
N THR A 206 25.13 7.14 -14.36
CA THR A 206 23.67 7.05 -14.39
C THR A 206 23.09 7.79 -15.58
N ILE A 207 22.01 7.25 -16.14
CA ILE A 207 21.22 7.90 -17.19
C ILE A 207 19.76 7.47 -17.05
N ALA A 208 18.84 8.39 -17.31
CA ALA A 208 17.41 8.13 -17.34
C ALA A 208 16.81 8.60 -18.66
N ASP A 209 16.49 7.65 -19.56
CA ASP A 209 15.92 7.96 -20.87
C ASP A 209 15.05 6.81 -21.39
N GLU A 210 14.56 6.92 -22.62
CA GLU A 210 13.84 5.87 -23.33
C GLU A 210 14.73 4.60 -23.46
N PRO A 211 14.15 3.39 -23.36
CA PRO A 211 14.91 2.14 -23.37
C PRO A 211 15.86 1.97 -24.56
N GLU A 212 15.47 2.47 -25.74
CA GLU A 212 16.30 2.40 -26.95
C GLU A 212 17.57 3.26 -26.83
N LYS A 213 17.45 4.49 -26.32
CA LYS A 213 18.57 5.39 -26.08
C LYS A 213 19.54 4.85 -25.03
N LEU A 214 19.03 4.15 -24.00
CA LEU A 214 19.89 3.47 -23.02
C LEU A 214 20.76 2.40 -23.69
N GLN A 215 20.20 1.65 -24.64
CA GLN A 215 20.97 0.67 -25.41
C GLN A 215 21.98 1.34 -26.36
N GLU A 216 21.64 2.49 -26.93
CA GLU A 216 22.57 3.27 -27.76
C GLU A 216 23.73 3.83 -26.93
N PHE A 217 23.47 4.33 -25.72
CA PHE A 217 24.47 4.80 -24.80
C PHE A 217 25.47 3.69 -24.42
N MET A 218 24.98 2.49 -24.05
CA MET A 218 25.86 1.34 -23.76
C MET A 218 26.71 0.94 -24.98
N ARG A 219 26.12 0.98 -26.19
CA ARG A 219 26.85 0.74 -27.44
C ARG A 219 27.91 1.82 -27.69
N ALA A 220 27.61 3.08 -27.41
CA ALA A 220 28.54 4.20 -27.57
C ALA A 220 29.74 4.08 -26.60
N LEU A 221 29.49 3.75 -25.33
CA LEU A 221 30.55 3.49 -24.34
C LEU A 221 31.46 2.34 -24.76
N THR A 222 30.87 1.22 -25.18
CA THR A 222 31.63 0.04 -25.62
C THR A 222 32.45 0.36 -26.87
N LYS A 223 31.88 1.11 -27.83
CA LYS A 223 32.58 1.54 -29.06
C LYS A 223 33.71 2.54 -28.78
N ALA A 224 33.57 3.37 -27.74
CA ALA A 224 34.62 4.26 -27.26
C ALA A 224 35.77 3.53 -26.54
N GLY A 225 35.60 2.22 -26.27
CA GLY A 225 36.61 1.36 -25.67
C GLY A 225 36.56 1.32 -24.15
N PHE A 226 35.46 1.76 -23.53
CA PHE A 226 35.24 1.59 -22.10
C PHE A 226 34.79 0.17 -21.79
N GLN A 227 35.37 -0.43 -20.75
CA GLN A 227 34.97 -1.74 -20.27
C GLN A 227 33.91 -1.58 -19.18
N ILE A 228 32.68 -1.99 -19.50
CA ILE A 228 31.58 -2.05 -18.55
C ILE A 228 31.79 -3.28 -17.66
N THR A 229 31.85 -3.09 -16.34
CA THR A 229 32.01 -4.16 -15.36
C THR A 229 30.68 -4.62 -14.80
N GLU A 230 29.75 -3.69 -14.56
CA GLU A 230 28.42 -3.99 -14.03
C GLU A 230 27.35 -3.11 -14.67
N VAL A 231 26.15 -3.67 -14.84
CA VAL A 231 24.98 -3.00 -15.41
C VAL A 231 23.76 -3.32 -14.55
N GLN A 232 23.04 -2.29 -14.13
CA GLN A 232 21.73 -2.41 -13.51
C GLN A 232 20.73 -1.54 -14.25
N THR A 233 19.59 -2.12 -14.64
CA THR A 233 18.49 -1.42 -15.30
C THR A 233 17.21 -1.52 -14.48
N CYS A 234 16.47 -0.41 -14.41
CA CYS A 234 15.10 -0.44 -13.90
C CYS A 234 14.13 -0.80 -15.03
N GLY A 235 13.08 -1.56 -14.71
CA GLY A 235 11.95 -1.74 -15.62
C GLY A 235 11.36 -0.38 -16.01
N PRO A 236 10.86 -0.21 -17.26
CA PRO A 236 10.44 1.09 -17.73
C PRO A 236 9.23 1.61 -16.95
N VAL A 237 9.31 2.86 -16.52
CA VAL A 237 8.17 3.62 -16.04
C VAL A 237 7.39 4.08 -17.26
N PHE A 238 6.10 3.78 -17.23
CA PHE A 238 5.16 4.15 -18.26
C PHE A 238 4.22 5.22 -17.72
N LEU A 239 4.13 6.33 -18.43
CA LEU A 239 3.09 7.33 -18.24
C LEU A 239 2.29 7.43 -19.54
N ASP A 240 1.03 7.01 -19.46
CA ASP A 240 0.06 7.21 -20.51
C ASP A 240 -0.31 8.69 -20.61
N THR A 241 -0.15 9.28 -21.79
CA THR A 241 -0.60 10.66 -22.06
C THR A 241 -1.85 10.69 -22.95
N SER A 242 -2.30 9.55 -23.50
CA SER A 242 -3.56 9.43 -24.27
C SER A 242 -4.76 9.62 -23.37
N HIS A 243 -4.67 9.00 -22.20
CA HIS A 243 -5.60 9.12 -21.12
C HIS A 243 -4.79 9.68 -19.97
N ALA A 244 -5.06 10.92 -19.57
CA ALA A 244 -4.73 11.27 -18.21
C ALA A 244 -5.32 10.16 -17.34
N THR A 245 -4.58 9.71 -16.32
CA THR A 245 -5.10 8.72 -15.35
C THR A 245 -6.43 9.20 -14.72
N LEU A 246 -6.73 10.48 -14.96
CA LEU A 246 -7.94 11.25 -14.77
C LEU A 246 -8.20 12.07 -16.06
N ASP A 247 -8.56 11.42 -17.17
CA ASP A 247 -9.07 12.09 -18.37
C ASP A 247 -10.14 13.10 -17.94
N PRO A 248 -10.16 14.38 -18.34
CA PRO A 248 -11.14 15.35 -17.88
C PRO A 248 -12.59 14.86 -17.92
N GLU A 249 -13.00 14.05 -18.89
CA GLU A 249 -14.35 13.44 -18.89
C GLU A 249 -14.47 12.32 -17.85
N SER A 250 -13.49 11.41 -17.76
CA SER A 250 -13.42 10.38 -16.72
C SER A 250 -13.21 10.94 -15.30
N ALA A 251 -12.52 12.06 -15.17
CA ALA A 251 -12.18 12.80 -13.97
C ALA A 251 -13.35 13.67 -13.57
N TYR A 252 -14.11 14.20 -14.53
CA TYR A 252 -15.38 14.87 -14.28
C TYR A 252 -16.47 13.86 -13.93
N ALA A 253 -16.48 12.67 -14.54
CA ALA A 253 -17.36 11.56 -14.15
C ALA A 253 -16.97 10.96 -12.79
N PHE A 254 -15.67 10.80 -12.52
CA PHE A 254 -15.12 10.36 -11.25
C PHE A 254 -15.34 11.41 -10.16
N ARG A 255 -15.02 12.68 -10.41
CA ARG A 255 -15.34 13.80 -9.52
C ARG A 255 -16.84 13.91 -9.31
N ARG A 256 -17.70 13.77 -10.34
CA ARG A 256 -19.17 13.74 -10.15
C ARG A 256 -19.63 12.54 -9.36
N LYS A 257 -19.05 11.36 -9.58
CA LYS A 257 -19.44 10.15 -8.85
C LYS A 257 -19.02 10.25 -7.38
N VAL A 258 -17.81 10.72 -7.12
CA VAL A 258 -17.30 10.95 -5.77
C VAL A 258 -18.01 12.13 -5.12
N ALA A 259 -18.27 13.21 -5.85
CA ALA A 259 -19.04 14.35 -5.36
C ALA A 259 -20.50 13.96 -5.11
N SER A 260 -21.11 13.09 -5.92
CA SER A 260 -22.46 12.57 -5.70
C SER A 260 -22.50 11.57 -4.53
N GLU A 261 -21.51 10.69 -4.40
CA GLU A 261 -21.38 9.81 -3.23
C GLU A 261 -21.14 10.64 -1.95
N VAL A 262 -20.33 11.70 -2.03
CA VAL A 262 -20.11 12.65 -0.93
C VAL A 262 -21.32 13.52 -0.65
N GLU A 263 -22.04 13.98 -1.68
CA GLU A 263 -23.27 14.75 -1.53
C GLU A 263 -24.34 13.89 -0.86
N ASN A 264 -24.49 12.62 -1.26
CA ASN A 264 -25.32 11.66 -0.56
C ASN A 264 -24.89 11.43 0.90
N LEU A 265 -23.57 11.49 1.21
CA LEU A 265 -23.04 11.41 2.59
C LEU A 265 -23.30 12.69 3.42
N LEU A 266 -23.53 13.84 2.77
CA LEU A 266 -23.76 15.13 3.42
C LEU A 266 -25.25 15.52 3.48
N VAL A 267 -26.11 14.84 2.73
CA VAL A 267 -27.56 15.02 2.81
C VAL A 267 -28.07 14.43 4.12
N VAL A 268 -28.46 15.32 5.04
CA VAL A 268 -29.29 15.01 6.19
C VAL A 268 -30.66 14.58 5.66
N PRO A 269 -31.20 13.40 5.99
CA PRO A 269 -32.62 13.15 5.79
C PRO A 269 -33.35 14.10 6.73
N THR A 270 -33.87 15.20 6.20
CA THR A 270 -34.94 15.91 6.86
C THR A 270 -36.18 15.04 6.67
N ASP A 271 -36.48 14.23 7.68
CA ASP A 271 -37.79 13.61 7.81
C ASP A 271 -38.82 14.73 7.74
N ASN A 272 -39.53 14.81 6.62
CA ASN A 272 -40.85 15.39 6.46
C ASN A 272 -41.24 15.24 4.99
N GLU A 273 -41.94 14.17 4.65
CA GLU A 273 -43.29 14.30 4.09
C GLU A 273 -43.96 12.93 4.03
N ALA A 274 -44.99 12.79 4.86
CA ALA A 274 -46.00 11.78 4.69
C ALA A 274 -46.72 12.03 3.36
N THR A 275 -46.74 11.04 2.47
CA THR A 275 -47.90 10.81 1.59
C THR A 275 -47.87 9.40 1.01
N THR A 276 -48.76 8.58 1.57
CA THR A 276 -49.58 7.55 0.93
C THR A 276 -49.38 7.33 -0.58
N SER A 277 -49.02 6.11 -0.98
CA SER A 277 -49.95 5.15 -1.61
C SER A 277 -49.23 3.87 -2.04
N ASP A 278 -49.75 2.74 -1.55
CA ASP A 278 -49.59 1.38 -2.05
C ASP A 278 -49.66 1.28 -3.59
N GLU A 279 -48.86 0.38 -4.18
CA GLU A 279 -49.39 -0.88 -4.74
C GLU A 279 -48.28 -1.86 -5.16
N CYS A 280 -48.58 -3.13 -4.93
CA CYS A 280 -47.75 -4.33 -5.00
C CYS A 280 -47.29 -4.72 -6.42
N LEU A 281 -46.25 -5.56 -6.51
CA LEU A 281 -46.38 -6.91 -7.10
C LEU A 281 -45.20 -7.82 -6.75
N ASP A 282 -45.60 -8.95 -6.18
CA ASP A 282 -44.85 -10.12 -5.74
C ASP A 282 -44.35 -10.94 -6.95
N ASN A 283 -43.16 -11.54 -6.80
CA ASN A 283 -42.95 -12.95 -7.13
C ASN A 283 -41.55 -13.39 -6.67
N GLY A 284 -41.57 -14.26 -5.67
CA GLY A 284 -40.40 -14.73 -4.93
C GLY A 284 -39.42 -15.62 -5.70
N THR A 285 -38.24 -15.73 -5.10
CA THR A 285 -37.40 -16.93 -5.17
C THR A 285 -36.79 -17.13 -3.80
N GLU A 286 -37.11 -18.26 -3.19
CA GLU A 286 -36.78 -18.63 -1.82
C GLU A 286 -35.26 -18.61 -1.57
N VAL A 287 -34.83 -17.80 -0.60
CA VAL A 287 -33.48 -17.84 -0.04
C VAL A 287 -33.54 -18.60 1.27
N SER A 288 -32.81 -19.72 1.30
CA SER A 288 -32.67 -20.69 2.39
C SER A 288 -32.67 -20.09 3.81
N GLU A 289 -33.64 -20.53 4.63
CA GLU A 289 -33.91 -20.14 6.02
C GLU A 289 -32.74 -20.32 7.00
N GLY A 290 -31.69 -21.06 6.63
CA GLY A 290 -30.54 -21.32 7.52
C GLY A 290 -29.71 -20.07 7.82
N THR A 291 -29.63 -19.11 6.89
CA THR A 291 -28.81 -17.90 7.07
C THR A 291 -29.57 -16.80 7.84
N ALA A 292 -30.90 -16.78 7.74
CA ALA A 292 -31.76 -15.76 8.35
C ALA A 292 -31.88 -15.91 9.89
N SER A 293 -31.73 -17.12 10.41
CA SER A 293 -31.79 -17.42 11.85
C SER A 293 -30.63 -16.77 12.62
N VAL A 294 -29.42 -16.81 12.05
CA VAL A 294 -28.19 -16.28 12.69
C VAL A 294 -28.22 -14.74 12.76
N TYR A 295 -28.75 -14.07 11.74
CA TYR A 295 -28.89 -12.60 11.75
C TYR A 295 -30.00 -12.11 12.69
N ARG A 296 -31.05 -12.90 12.93
CA ARG A 296 -32.09 -12.55 13.93
C ARG A 296 -31.62 -12.69 15.37
N GLN A 297 -30.75 -13.65 15.68
CA GLN A 297 -30.24 -13.84 17.04
C GLN A 297 -29.25 -12.74 17.46
N LEU A 298 -28.49 -12.18 16.52
CA LEU A 298 -27.60 -11.05 16.80
C LEU A 298 -28.37 -9.73 17.05
N ASN A 299 -29.58 -9.59 16.52
CA ASN A 299 -30.39 -8.37 16.67
C ASN A 299 -31.43 -8.44 17.80
N LYS A 300 -31.75 -9.64 18.33
CA LYS A 300 -32.74 -9.80 19.40
C LYS A 300 -32.20 -9.62 20.82
N ASN A 301 -30.88 -9.61 20.99
CA ASN A 301 -30.25 -9.36 22.29
C ASN A 301 -29.85 -7.89 22.51
N ALA A 302 -30.23 -7.00 21.59
CA ALA A 302 -30.02 -5.56 21.76
C ALA A 302 -31.20 -4.98 22.57
N ASN A 303 -31.05 -4.99 23.90
CA ASN A 303 -31.93 -4.21 24.76
C ASN A 303 -31.63 -2.71 24.52
N PRO A 304 -32.58 -1.88 24.08
CA PRO A 304 -32.31 -0.49 23.70
C PRO A 304 -31.76 0.39 24.83
N ASP A 305 -31.92 -0.04 26.10
CA ASP A 305 -31.33 0.64 27.27
C ASP A 305 -29.85 0.29 27.53
N GLU A 306 -29.31 -0.83 27.02
CA GLU A 306 -27.88 -1.16 27.18
C GLU A 306 -26.98 -0.38 26.22
N MET A 307 -27.51 0.04 25.06
CA MET A 307 -26.78 0.79 24.03
C MET A 307 -26.50 2.26 24.43
N ARG A 308 -27.16 2.76 25.49
CA ARG A 308 -26.80 4.04 26.12
C ARG A 308 -25.59 3.93 27.06
N SER A 309 -25.22 2.72 27.49
CA SER A 309 -24.06 2.48 28.36
C SER A 309 -22.78 2.08 27.61
N GLU A 310 -22.87 1.81 26.30
CA GLU A 310 -21.72 1.57 25.41
C GLU A 310 -21.12 2.85 24.81
N ALA A 311 -21.74 4.01 25.04
CA ALA A 311 -21.14 5.30 24.70
C ALA A 311 -20.01 5.63 25.68
N ASP A 312 -18.79 5.74 25.14
CA ASP A 312 -17.63 6.25 25.84
C ASP A 312 -18.01 7.63 26.41
N PRO A 313 -17.85 7.92 27.72
CA PRO A 313 -18.32 9.18 28.36
C PRO A 313 -17.63 10.47 27.85
N LEU A 314 -16.94 10.40 26.71
CA LEU A 314 -16.34 11.51 25.98
C LEU A 314 -17.05 11.83 24.66
N ASP A 315 -18.10 11.10 24.29
CA ASP A 315 -19.00 11.49 23.18
C ASP A 315 -20.04 12.56 23.60
N ALA A 316 -20.10 12.93 24.90
CA ALA A 316 -21.11 13.85 25.43
C ALA A 316 -20.71 15.33 25.44
N ASP A 317 -19.41 15.67 25.43
CA ASP A 317 -18.95 17.04 25.75
C ASP A 317 -18.20 17.78 24.63
N VAL A 318 -18.38 17.35 23.38
CA VAL A 318 -18.06 18.21 22.23
C VAL A 318 -19.38 18.52 21.51
N MET A 319 -20.02 19.62 21.91
CA MET A 319 -21.02 20.29 21.06
C MET A 319 -20.31 20.84 19.80
N SER A 320 -19.94 19.94 18.90
CA SER A 320 -19.68 20.26 17.49
C SER A 320 -20.84 19.74 16.67
N MET A 321 -21.33 20.57 15.75
CA MET A 321 -22.47 20.31 14.87
C MET A 321 -22.53 18.86 14.37
N LEU A 322 -23.74 18.29 14.38
CA LEU A 322 -24.09 16.90 14.03
C LEU A 322 -23.10 16.27 13.02
N PRO A 323 -22.40 15.17 13.36
CA PRO A 323 -21.52 14.51 12.40
C PRO A 323 -22.34 13.96 11.22
N PRO A 324 -21.79 13.99 9.99
CA PRO A 324 -22.48 13.48 8.82
C PRO A 324 -22.78 11.98 8.94
N THR A 325 -23.80 11.51 8.23
CA THR A 325 -24.30 10.13 8.25
C THR A 325 -23.18 9.14 7.91
N SER A 326 -22.86 8.20 8.81
CA SER A 326 -21.80 7.21 8.54
C SER A 326 -22.14 6.37 7.31
N THR A 327 -21.11 5.92 6.58
CA THR A 327 -21.26 5.03 5.41
C THR A 327 -22.07 3.78 5.72
N PHE A 328 -21.98 3.28 6.96
CA PHE A 328 -22.83 2.21 7.46
C PHE A 328 -24.30 2.60 7.34
N LYS A 329 -24.71 3.72 7.94
CA LYS A 329 -26.08 4.21 7.90
C LYS A 329 -26.54 4.51 6.47
N LEU A 330 -25.66 5.07 5.65
CA LEU A 330 -25.97 5.42 4.27
C LEU A 330 -26.25 4.19 3.38
N HIS A 331 -25.53 3.09 3.60
CA HIS A 331 -25.68 1.88 2.79
C HIS A 331 -26.63 0.85 3.40
N THR A 332 -27.26 1.16 4.54
CA THR A 332 -28.32 0.37 5.16
C THR A 332 -29.69 0.97 4.91
N ASN A 333 -30.71 0.13 4.71
CA ASN A 333 -32.11 0.58 4.75
C ASN A 333 -32.56 0.85 6.20
N ASP A 334 -33.82 1.29 6.37
CA ASP A 334 -34.40 1.60 7.70
C ASP A 334 -34.41 0.40 8.68
N GLN A 335 -34.27 -0.82 8.15
CA GLN A 335 -34.15 -2.04 8.94
C GLN A 335 -32.69 -2.45 9.22
N GLY A 336 -31.70 -1.68 8.76
CA GLY A 336 -30.28 -1.94 8.98
C GLY A 336 -29.64 -2.90 7.97
N TYR A 337 -30.29 -3.22 6.85
CA TYR A 337 -29.78 -4.16 5.84
C TYR A 337 -29.03 -3.47 4.70
N PHE A 338 -27.87 -4.03 4.35
CA PHE A 338 -27.08 -3.60 3.21
C PHE A 338 -27.65 -4.07 1.87
N SER A 339 -27.47 -3.25 0.83
CA SER A 339 -27.76 -3.67 -0.54
C SER A 339 -26.87 -4.84 -0.99
N SER A 340 -27.37 -5.67 -1.92
CA SER A 340 -26.62 -6.79 -2.50
C SER A 340 -25.28 -6.34 -3.14
N LYS A 341 -25.24 -5.13 -3.69
CA LYS A 341 -24.01 -4.55 -4.26
C LYS A 341 -22.98 -4.26 -3.17
N ARG A 342 -23.40 -3.69 -2.03
CA ARG A 342 -22.51 -3.40 -0.90
C ARG A 342 -22.05 -4.67 -0.19
N LEU A 343 -22.93 -5.66 -0.03
CA LEU A 343 -22.56 -6.97 0.50
C LEU A 343 -21.51 -7.70 -0.37
N ARG A 344 -21.59 -7.58 -1.70
CA ARG A 344 -20.55 -8.10 -2.61
C ARG A 344 -19.22 -7.36 -2.42
N LEU A 345 -19.24 -6.05 -2.15
CA LEU A 345 -18.01 -5.32 -1.79
C LEU A 345 -17.43 -5.85 -0.48
N HIS A 346 -18.24 -6.01 0.57
CA HIS A 346 -17.80 -6.59 1.85
C HIS A 346 -17.18 -7.97 1.67
N ALA A 347 -17.80 -8.83 0.86
CA ALA A 347 -17.29 -10.16 0.57
C ALA A 347 -15.93 -10.11 -0.15
N ARG A 348 -15.73 -9.19 -1.09
CA ARG A 348 -14.44 -9.01 -1.76
C ARG A 348 -13.35 -8.47 -0.82
N ILE A 349 -13.69 -7.51 0.05
CA ILE A 349 -12.78 -7.02 1.09
C ILE A 349 -12.37 -8.17 2.01
N ALA A 350 -13.34 -8.97 2.47
CA ALA A 350 -13.08 -10.13 3.33
C ALA A 350 -12.21 -11.17 2.64
N GLN A 351 -12.48 -11.46 1.36
CA GLN A 351 -11.65 -12.37 0.57
C GLN A 351 -10.21 -11.84 0.47
N GLN A 352 -10.02 -10.55 0.27
CA GLN A 352 -8.70 -9.98 0.09
C GLN A 352 -7.88 -9.91 1.39
N LEU A 353 -8.53 -9.65 2.53
CA LEU A 353 -7.83 -9.50 3.81
C LEU A 353 -7.73 -10.80 4.62
N TYR A 354 -8.71 -11.70 4.50
CA TYR A 354 -8.90 -12.79 5.49
C TYR A 354 -8.94 -14.21 4.90
N SER A 355 -8.76 -14.37 3.59
CA SER A 355 -8.81 -15.68 2.94
C SER A 355 -7.52 -16.49 3.13
N SER A 356 -6.37 -15.82 3.08
CA SER A 356 -5.03 -16.40 3.15
C SER A 356 -4.61 -16.61 4.61
N ALA A 357 -4.98 -17.77 5.18
CA ALA A 357 -4.37 -18.33 6.38
C ALA A 357 -4.83 -19.79 6.54
N PRO A 358 -4.00 -20.68 7.12
CA PRO A 358 -4.40 -22.03 7.50
C PRO A 358 -5.65 -22.02 8.40
N GLN A 359 -6.48 -23.06 8.25
CA GLN A 359 -7.73 -23.24 9.01
C GLN A 359 -7.68 -24.55 9.79
N ASP A 360 -8.64 -24.74 10.69
CA ASP A 360 -8.83 -25.98 11.46
C ASP A 360 -7.58 -26.36 12.28
N LEU A 361 -6.87 -25.35 12.79
CA LEU A 361 -5.69 -25.57 13.62
C LEU A 361 -6.09 -26.21 14.95
N THR A 362 -5.26 -27.14 15.41
CA THR A 362 -5.49 -27.84 16.68
C THR A 362 -5.44 -26.86 17.86
N VAL A 363 -4.42 -26.01 17.90
CA VAL A 363 -4.25 -24.94 18.89
C VAL A 363 -3.98 -23.62 18.15
N PRO A 364 -5.02 -22.90 17.72
CA PRO A 364 -4.86 -21.62 17.04
C PRO A 364 -4.38 -20.55 18.01
N LYS A 365 -3.58 -19.60 17.52
CA LYS A 365 -3.08 -18.46 18.30
C LYS A 365 -3.95 -17.24 18.09
N PHE A 366 -4.26 -16.53 19.18
CA PHE A 366 -4.93 -15.23 19.14
C PHE A 366 -4.02 -14.18 19.76
N VAL A 367 -3.60 -13.19 18.97
CA VAL A 367 -2.74 -12.10 19.42
C VAL A 367 -3.52 -10.80 19.41
N LEU A 368 -3.74 -10.20 20.57
CA LEU A 368 -4.26 -8.84 20.69
C LEU A 368 -3.08 -7.86 20.75
N LEU A 369 -2.89 -7.07 19.70
CA LEU A 369 -1.82 -6.08 19.61
C LEU A 369 -2.36 -4.68 19.94
N LEU A 370 -2.02 -4.18 21.13
CA LEU A 370 -2.43 -2.89 21.68
C LEU A 370 -1.34 -1.84 21.49
N GLY A 371 -1.76 -0.61 21.20
CA GLY A 371 -0.89 0.55 21.23
C GLY A 371 -1.61 1.80 20.74
N ILE A 372 -1.23 2.96 21.25
CA ILE A 372 -1.78 4.24 20.80
C ILE A 372 -1.45 4.51 19.31
N PRO A 373 -2.15 5.41 18.60
CA PRO A 373 -1.71 5.86 17.28
C PRO A 373 -0.23 6.30 17.31
N GLY A 374 0.58 5.89 16.34
CA GLY A 374 2.02 6.18 16.31
C GLY A 374 2.93 5.18 17.07
N SER A 375 2.37 4.26 17.85
CA SER A 375 3.11 3.25 18.64
C SER A 375 3.93 2.21 17.86
N GLY A 376 3.87 2.17 16.53
CA GLY A 376 4.70 1.23 15.75
C GLY A 376 4.18 -0.21 15.62
N LYS A 377 2.88 -0.47 15.86
CA LYS A 377 2.24 -1.79 15.70
C LYS A 377 2.62 -2.53 14.40
N SER A 378 2.44 -1.87 13.26
CA SER A 378 2.76 -2.47 11.96
C SER A 378 4.26 -2.69 11.78
N THR A 379 5.10 -1.76 12.28
CA THR A 379 6.56 -1.86 12.23
C THR A 379 7.07 -3.07 13.02
N MET A 380 6.49 -3.32 14.21
CA MET A 380 6.79 -4.51 15.01
C MET A 380 6.48 -5.79 14.22
N LEU A 381 5.27 -5.88 13.63
CA LEU A 381 4.86 -7.07 12.88
C LEU A 381 5.77 -7.33 11.67
N SER A 382 6.08 -6.30 10.89
CA SER A 382 7.00 -6.42 9.75
C SER A 382 8.40 -6.86 10.19
N HIS A 383 8.88 -6.37 11.33
CA HIS A 383 10.18 -6.77 11.87
C HIS A 383 10.20 -8.23 12.33
N LEU A 384 9.15 -8.68 13.02
CA LEU A 384 9.03 -10.08 13.46
C LEU A 384 8.96 -11.05 12.28
N ASP A 385 8.32 -10.63 11.17
CA ASP A 385 8.28 -11.37 9.92
C ASP A 385 9.67 -11.46 9.27
N LEU A 386 10.38 -10.34 9.17
CA LEU A 386 11.74 -10.27 8.63
C LEU A 386 12.74 -11.11 9.42
N MET A 387 12.62 -11.18 10.75
CA MET A 387 13.48 -12.01 11.59
C MET A 387 13.09 -13.50 11.58
N GLY A 388 12.00 -13.88 10.91
CA GLY A 388 11.47 -15.24 10.94
C GLY A 388 10.94 -15.70 12.30
N GLN A 389 10.67 -14.76 13.22
CA GLN A 389 10.08 -15.05 14.53
C GLN A 389 8.56 -15.21 14.46
N LEU A 390 7.96 -14.65 13.41
CA LEU A 390 6.54 -14.75 13.05
C LEU A 390 6.48 -14.97 11.54
N THR A 391 5.51 -15.73 11.05
CA THR A 391 5.20 -15.76 9.61
C THR A 391 3.84 -15.12 9.42
N LEU A 392 3.77 -13.90 8.90
CA LEU A 392 2.51 -13.16 8.79
C LEU A 392 1.45 -13.87 7.93
N GLN A 393 1.88 -14.69 6.97
CA GLN A 393 0.98 -15.49 6.12
C GLN A 393 0.21 -16.57 6.88
N ASP A 394 0.69 -16.98 8.05
CA ASP A 394 0.01 -17.97 8.90
C ASP A 394 -1.12 -17.35 9.74
N PHE A 395 -1.22 -16.02 9.74
CA PHE A 395 -2.15 -15.25 10.57
C PHE A 395 -3.12 -14.43 9.71
N VAL A 396 -4.35 -14.29 10.24
CA VAL A 396 -5.30 -13.31 9.74
C VAL A 396 -5.15 -12.02 10.53
N ASN A 397 -4.76 -10.93 9.87
CA ASN A 397 -4.60 -9.61 10.47
C ASN A 397 -5.91 -8.83 10.39
N PHE A 398 -6.43 -8.41 11.55
CA PHE A 398 -7.62 -7.58 11.67
C PHE A 398 -7.23 -6.17 12.13
N ASP A 399 -7.13 -5.26 11.17
CA ASP A 399 -6.98 -3.83 11.39
C ASP A 399 -8.15 -3.07 10.76
N VAL A 400 -8.74 -2.15 11.52
CA VAL A 400 -9.83 -1.28 11.03
C VAL A 400 -9.30 -0.39 9.90
N ASP A 401 -8.05 0.06 9.99
CA ASP A 401 -7.45 0.96 9.01
C ASP A 401 -7.26 0.27 7.65
N ASP A 402 -7.01 -1.04 7.62
CA ASP A 402 -6.90 -1.82 6.38
C ASP A 402 -8.26 -1.95 5.67
N VAL A 403 -9.34 -2.13 6.43
CA VAL A 403 -10.69 -2.16 5.88
C VAL A 403 -11.10 -0.79 5.33
N ILE A 404 -10.84 0.29 6.08
CA ILE A 404 -11.13 1.67 5.64
C ILE A 404 -10.37 2.00 4.36
N ALA A 405 -9.11 1.60 4.25
CA ALA A 405 -8.30 1.82 3.06
C ALA A 405 -8.89 1.18 1.78
N LEU A 406 -9.70 0.13 1.93
CA LEU A 406 -10.38 -0.57 0.84
C LEU A 406 -11.82 -0.08 0.59
N LEU A 407 -12.33 0.85 1.40
CA LEU A 407 -13.65 1.45 1.17
C LEU A 407 -13.56 2.55 0.10
N PRO A 408 -14.42 2.51 -0.95
CA PRO A 408 -14.43 3.49 -2.03
C PRO A 408 -14.45 4.94 -1.56
N GLU A 409 -15.29 5.22 -0.57
CA GLU A 409 -15.50 6.56 -0.03
C GLU A 409 -14.20 7.16 0.54
N PHE A 410 -13.29 6.33 1.06
CA PHE A 410 -12.04 6.77 1.64
C PHE A 410 -10.91 6.92 0.61
N TYR A 411 -10.66 5.92 -0.24
CA TYR A 411 -9.55 6.05 -1.20
C TYR A 411 -9.87 7.01 -2.36
N HIS A 412 -11.14 7.15 -2.76
CA HIS A 412 -11.54 8.17 -3.75
C HIS A 412 -11.30 9.60 -3.25
N ALA A 413 -11.48 9.79 -1.95
CA ALA A 413 -11.16 11.03 -1.28
C ALA A 413 -9.67 11.35 -1.30
N MET A 414 -8.82 10.35 -1.01
CA MET A 414 -7.37 10.52 -1.05
C MET A 414 -6.88 10.85 -2.45
N LEU A 415 -7.46 10.20 -3.46
CA LEU A 415 -7.23 10.55 -4.86
C LEU A 415 -7.60 12.01 -5.14
N ASN A 416 -8.77 12.48 -4.71
CA ASN A 416 -9.18 13.86 -4.97
C ASN A 416 -8.24 14.90 -4.35
N VAL A 417 -7.75 14.67 -3.12
CA VAL A 417 -6.75 15.54 -2.48
C VAL A 417 -5.43 15.51 -3.25
N GLY A 418 -4.99 14.34 -3.71
CA GLY A 418 -3.75 14.18 -4.49
C GLY A 418 -3.75 14.90 -5.84
N LEU A 419 -4.92 15.35 -6.29
CA LEU A 419 -5.10 16.12 -7.52
C LEU A 419 -5.19 17.63 -7.30
N GLY A 420 -4.83 18.09 -6.10
CA GLY A 420 -4.85 19.51 -5.75
C GLY A 420 -6.26 20.08 -5.59
N ASN A 421 -7.27 19.23 -5.34
CA ASN A 421 -8.57 19.74 -4.88
C ASN A 421 -8.48 20.01 -3.38
N GLU A 422 -8.64 21.27 -2.99
CA GLU A 422 -8.64 21.71 -1.60
C GLU A 422 -9.74 21.01 -0.80
N PRO A 423 -9.41 20.28 0.29
CA PRO A 423 -10.40 19.81 1.25
C PRO A 423 -10.96 20.97 2.09
N GLU A 424 -12.15 20.80 2.70
CA GLU A 424 -12.79 21.81 3.57
C GLU A 424 -11.98 22.23 4.82
N SER A 425 -10.86 21.59 5.14
CA SER A 425 -10.14 21.91 6.38
C SER A 425 -8.65 21.55 6.34
N CYS A 426 -7.83 22.54 5.98
CA CYS A 426 -6.57 22.73 6.72
C CYS A 426 -6.95 23.28 8.10
N SER A 427 -6.47 22.64 9.15
CA SER A 427 -6.61 23.12 10.53
C SER A 427 -6.29 24.60 10.63
N VAL A 428 -7.22 25.37 11.17
CA VAL A 428 -7.12 26.79 11.51
C VAL A 428 -5.97 26.99 12.51
N THR A 429 -4.74 27.14 12.02
CA THR A 429 -3.58 27.53 12.85
C THR A 429 -2.60 28.46 12.12
N SER A 430 -2.82 28.81 10.85
CA SER A 430 -2.05 29.86 10.17
C SER A 430 -2.80 31.21 10.25
N PRO A 431 -2.22 32.27 10.85
CA PRO A 431 -2.85 33.60 10.92
C PRO A 431 -3.00 34.32 9.57
N ASP A 432 -2.39 33.82 8.49
CA ASP A 432 -2.20 34.59 7.24
C ASP A 432 -3.21 34.31 6.13
N ALA A 433 -4.31 33.59 6.39
CA ALA A 433 -5.28 33.20 5.35
C ALA A 433 -6.41 34.24 5.13
N ALA A 434 -6.13 35.52 5.28
CA ALA A 434 -7.07 36.60 5.02
C ALA A 434 -6.70 37.38 3.76
N ASP A 435 -6.73 36.73 2.58
CA ASP A 435 -6.96 37.40 1.28
C ASP A 435 -6.83 36.44 0.10
N ILE A 436 -7.83 35.59 -0.17
CA ILE A 436 -8.04 35.05 -1.52
C ILE A 436 -9.54 35.09 -1.84
N LYS A 437 -9.89 36.00 -2.76
CA LYS A 437 -11.25 36.19 -3.28
C LYS A 437 -11.77 34.90 -3.94
N SER A 438 -13.02 34.61 -3.61
CA SER A 438 -13.84 33.45 -3.97
C SER A 438 -13.93 33.14 -5.47
N LYS A 439 -13.66 31.88 -5.82
CA LYS A 439 -14.19 31.22 -7.04
C LYS A 439 -15.53 30.55 -6.72
N PRO A 440 -16.45 30.42 -7.70
CA PRO A 440 -17.84 30.03 -7.46
C PRO A 440 -17.96 28.57 -6.98
N HIS A 441 -18.89 28.37 -6.05
CA HIS A 441 -19.20 27.15 -5.30
C HIS A 441 -19.19 25.84 -6.11
N ALA A 442 -18.05 25.16 -6.16
CA ALA A 442 -18.07 23.71 -5.99
C ALA A 442 -18.10 23.47 -4.47
N LYS A 443 -19.18 22.88 -3.94
CA LYS A 443 -19.22 22.49 -2.51
C LYS A 443 -17.98 21.64 -2.24
N LEU A 444 -17.09 22.14 -1.39
CA LEU A 444 -15.81 21.50 -1.12
C LEU A 444 -16.09 20.11 -0.52
N LEU A 445 -15.26 19.13 -0.86
CA LEU A 445 -15.41 17.78 -0.32
C LEU A 445 -14.89 17.76 1.13
N PRO A 446 -15.54 17.01 2.05
CA PRO A 446 -15.14 16.97 3.45
C PRO A 446 -13.71 16.43 3.56
N GLY A 447 -12.94 16.91 4.53
CA GLY A 447 -11.53 16.54 4.66
C GLY A 447 -11.26 15.03 4.81
N PRO A 448 -10.00 14.58 4.61
CA PRO A 448 -9.56 13.20 4.88
C PRO A 448 -10.08 12.62 6.19
N GLN A 449 -10.02 13.41 7.26
CA GLN A 449 -10.38 12.98 8.60
C GLN A 449 -11.88 12.74 8.77
N THR A 450 -12.72 13.65 8.28
CA THR A 450 -14.18 13.48 8.30
C THR A 450 -14.58 12.21 7.56
N ARG A 451 -13.95 11.93 6.41
CA ARG A 451 -14.24 10.72 5.62
C ARG A 451 -13.75 9.44 6.28
N TYR A 452 -12.62 9.49 6.98
CA TYR A 452 -12.21 8.39 7.86
C TYR A 452 -13.28 8.09 8.91
N GLN A 453 -13.82 9.12 9.57
CA GLN A 453 -14.88 8.97 10.58
C GLN A 453 -16.15 8.36 9.98
N LEU A 454 -16.55 8.80 8.78
CA LEU A 454 -17.70 8.26 8.05
C LEU A 454 -17.56 6.76 7.73
N CYS A 455 -16.35 6.29 7.42
CA CYS A 455 -16.07 4.90 7.05
C CYS A 455 -15.91 3.97 8.27
N ARG A 456 -15.73 4.53 9.47
CA ARG A 456 -15.28 3.80 10.65
C ARG A 456 -16.26 2.72 11.11
N ASP A 457 -17.55 3.01 11.11
CA ASP A 457 -18.56 2.07 11.61
C ASP A 457 -18.78 0.89 10.66
N GLU A 458 -18.80 1.16 9.36
CA GLU A 458 -18.88 0.11 8.34
C GLU A 458 -17.65 -0.79 8.39
N ALA A 459 -16.47 -0.20 8.52
CA ALA A 459 -15.23 -0.96 8.65
C ALA A 459 -15.24 -1.86 9.89
N ARG A 460 -15.71 -1.35 11.04
CA ARG A 460 -15.88 -2.14 12.27
C ARG A 460 -16.88 -3.27 12.09
N PHE A 461 -17.98 -3.05 11.38
CA PHE A 461 -18.96 -4.09 11.08
C PHE A 461 -18.35 -5.22 10.25
N ILE A 462 -17.66 -4.88 9.15
CA ILE A 462 -16.95 -5.85 8.30
C ILE A 462 -15.92 -6.62 9.13
N LEU A 463 -15.13 -5.92 9.94
CA LEU A 463 -14.11 -6.53 10.79
C LEU A 463 -14.73 -7.50 11.81
N LYS A 464 -15.73 -7.08 12.58
CA LYS A 464 -16.38 -7.90 13.61
C LYS A 464 -17.01 -9.17 13.02
N LYS A 465 -17.69 -9.05 11.87
CA LYS A 465 -18.29 -10.18 11.17
C LYS A 465 -17.24 -11.23 10.76
N ASN A 466 -16.13 -10.78 10.20
CA ASN A 466 -15.09 -11.69 9.72
C ASN A 466 -14.20 -12.24 10.85
N LEU A 467 -14.01 -11.48 11.92
CA LEU A 467 -13.33 -11.94 13.13
C LEU A 467 -14.05 -13.15 13.72
N HIS A 468 -15.38 -13.07 13.84
CA HIS A 468 -16.16 -14.20 14.32
C HIS A 468 -16.02 -15.43 13.41
N SER A 469 -16.06 -15.24 12.09
CA SER A 469 -15.82 -16.32 11.13
C SER A 469 -14.42 -16.94 11.29
N ALA A 470 -13.38 -16.13 11.51
CA ALA A 470 -12.02 -16.63 11.69
C ALA A 470 -11.84 -17.42 12.99
N ILE A 471 -12.52 -17.01 14.06
CA ILE A 471 -12.55 -17.76 15.33
C ILE A 471 -13.22 -19.13 15.11
N MET A 472 -14.37 -19.15 14.44
CA MET A 472 -15.10 -20.38 14.16
C MET A 472 -14.31 -21.34 13.25
N SER A 473 -13.57 -20.81 12.27
CA SER A 473 -12.69 -21.59 11.40
C SER A 473 -11.31 -21.91 12.01
N ARG A 474 -11.09 -21.61 13.30
CA ARG A 474 -9.85 -21.90 14.04
C ARG A 474 -8.56 -21.46 13.31
N LYS A 475 -8.56 -20.25 12.73
CA LYS A 475 -7.36 -19.66 12.11
C LYS A 475 -6.49 -18.98 13.17
N ASN A 476 -5.19 -18.77 12.92
CA ASN A 476 -4.44 -17.84 13.77
C ASN A 476 -4.89 -16.40 13.50
N ILE A 477 -4.96 -15.57 14.53
CA ILE A 477 -5.57 -14.24 14.47
C ILE A 477 -4.63 -13.22 15.12
N ILE A 478 -4.44 -12.07 14.47
CA ILE A 478 -3.88 -10.86 15.07
C ILE A 478 -4.96 -9.78 15.02
N LEU A 479 -5.33 -9.23 16.17
CA LEU A 479 -6.30 -8.15 16.30
C LEU A 479 -5.60 -6.87 16.74
N HIS A 480 -5.75 -5.80 15.95
CA HIS A 480 -5.17 -4.50 16.26
C HIS A 480 -6.11 -3.69 17.15
N GLY A 481 -5.55 -3.10 18.21
CA GLY A 481 -6.30 -2.32 19.18
C GLY A 481 -5.61 -1.03 19.61
N SER A 482 -6.42 -0.02 19.94
CA SER A 482 -5.95 1.25 20.50
C SER A 482 -5.80 1.23 22.01
N GLY A 483 -6.31 0.19 22.69
CA GLY A 483 -6.26 0.07 24.15
C GLY A 483 -7.34 0.86 24.90
N LYS A 484 -8.30 1.49 24.21
CA LYS A 484 -9.31 2.36 24.83
C LYS A 484 -10.41 1.63 25.60
N SER A 485 -10.90 0.49 25.09
CA SER A 485 -12.04 -0.22 25.66
C SER A 485 -11.65 -1.56 26.27
N PHE A 486 -11.63 -1.65 27.60
CA PHE A 486 -11.42 -2.92 28.29
C PHE A 486 -12.54 -3.93 28.00
N THR A 487 -13.81 -3.52 28.11
CA THR A 487 -14.96 -4.41 27.99
C THR A 487 -15.02 -5.10 26.63
N SER A 488 -14.76 -4.34 25.56
CA SER A 488 -14.75 -4.89 24.19
C SER A 488 -13.64 -5.93 24.00
N TYR A 489 -12.41 -5.63 24.44
CA TYR A 489 -11.30 -6.58 24.32
C TYR A 489 -11.48 -7.81 25.22
N ALA A 490 -11.97 -7.62 26.45
CA ALA A 490 -12.21 -8.71 27.39
C ALA A 490 -13.22 -9.71 26.82
N HIS A 491 -14.32 -9.24 26.23
CA HIS A 491 -15.32 -10.10 25.61
C HIS A 491 -14.74 -10.93 24.45
N ILE A 492 -13.95 -10.31 23.58
CA ILE A 492 -13.30 -11.01 22.45
C ILE A 492 -12.29 -12.05 22.95
N ILE A 493 -11.49 -11.70 23.97
CA ILE A 493 -10.53 -12.62 24.60
C ILE A 493 -11.25 -13.82 25.21
N ASP A 494 -12.36 -13.59 25.92
CA ASP A 494 -13.11 -14.67 26.56
C ASP A 494 -13.74 -15.60 25.51
N GLN A 495 -14.25 -15.06 24.39
CA GLN A 495 -14.69 -15.85 23.24
C GLN A 495 -13.56 -16.69 22.63
N ALA A 496 -12.38 -16.09 22.40
CA ALA A 496 -11.23 -16.80 21.84
C ALA A 496 -10.75 -17.92 22.77
N LYS A 497 -10.69 -17.67 24.09
CA LYS A 497 -10.36 -18.71 25.08
C LYS A 497 -11.38 -19.83 25.13
N ALA A 498 -12.68 -19.50 25.11
CA ALA A 498 -13.74 -20.50 25.07
C ALA A 498 -13.67 -21.37 23.80
N ALA A 499 -13.20 -20.79 22.69
CA ALA A 499 -12.89 -21.52 21.46
C ALA A 499 -11.55 -22.27 21.49
N GLY A 500 -10.80 -22.26 22.61
CA GLY A 500 -9.56 -23.02 22.79
C GLY A 500 -8.34 -22.42 22.09
N PHE A 501 -8.29 -21.10 21.94
CA PHE A 501 -7.11 -20.40 21.42
C PHE A 501 -6.02 -20.23 22.47
N ASP A 502 -4.76 -20.27 22.05
CA ASP A 502 -3.65 -19.75 22.84
C ASP A 502 -3.61 -18.22 22.70
N VAL A 503 -4.00 -17.52 23.79
CA VAL A 503 -4.24 -16.07 23.77
C VAL A 503 -3.04 -15.30 24.32
N HIS A 504 -2.59 -14.33 23.52
CA HIS A 504 -1.48 -13.42 23.83
C HIS A 504 -1.98 -11.97 23.76
N VAL A 505 -1.61 -11.16 24.75
CA VAL A 505 -1.87 -9.70 24.72
C VAL A 505 -0.54 -8.97 24.68
N ILE A 506 -0.26 -8.27 23.59
CA ILE A 506 0.98 -7.52 23.38
C ILE A 506 0.64 -6.03 23.43
N CYS A 507 1.35 -5.24 24.22
CA CYS A 507 1.21 -3.78 24.25
C CYS A 507 2.52 -3.10 23.86
N LEU A 508 2.41 -2.15 22.94
CA LEU A 508 3.48 -1.23 22.56
C LEU A 508 3.26 0.11 23.24
N ASP A 509 4.19 0.50 24.10
CA ASP A 509 4.26 1.83 24.68
C ASP A 509 5.20 2.73 23.89
N ILE A 510 4.90 4.03 23.93
CA ILE A 510 5.71 5.08 23.35
C ILE A 510 5.44 6.39 24.13
N PRO A 511 6.44 7.28 24.29
CA PRO A 511 6.22 8.64 24.75
C PRO A 511 5.22 9.42 23.87
N LEU A 512 4.42 10.30 24.49
CA LEU A 512 3.41 11.09 23.78
C LEU A 512 4.02 12.01 22.72
N THR A 513 5.19 12.60 23.01
CA THR A 513 5.94 13.47 22.08
C THR A 513 6.21 12.75 20.77
N ASP A 514 6.78 11.55 20.85
CA ASP A 514 7.16 10.75 19.69
C ASP A 514 5.91 10.23 18.97
N ALA A 515 4.85 9.92 19.72
CA ALA A 515 3.56 9.53 19.14
C ALA A 515 2.98 10.67 18.29
N TYR A 516 2.98 11.90 18.79
CA TYR A 516 2.54 13.07 18.02
C TYR A 516 3.42 13.29 16.80
N GLU A 517 4.74 13.23 16.91
CA GLU A 517 5.62 13.40 15.76
C GLU A 517 5.37 12.36 14.68
N ARG A 518 5.18 11.09 15.07
CA ARG A 518 4.87 10.00 14.13
C ARG A 518 3.49 10.17 13.50
N VAL A 519 2.50 10.64 14.24
CA VAL A 519 1.15 10.95 13.71
C VAL A 519 1.20 12.16 12.80
N ASP A 520 1.87 13.25 13.20
CA ASP A 520 2.02 14.49 12.45
C ASP A 520 2.82 14.24 11.17
N LYS A 521 3.82 13.36 11.19
CA LYS A 521 4.54 12.92 9.97
C LYS A 521 3.63 12.11 9.04
N ARG A 522 2.72 11.32 9.61
CA ARG A 522 1.72 10.56 8.85
C ARG A 522 0.60 11.46 8.29
N SER A 523 0.19 12.49 9.03
CA SER A 523 -0.88 13.43 8.67
C SER A 523 -0.40 14.53 7.71
N ARG A 524 0.84 15.03 7.84
CA ARG A 524 1.47 15.98 6.89
C ARG A 524 1.55 15.44 5.47
N GLY A 525 1.38 14.14 5.27
CA GLY A 525 1.13 13.51 3.98
C GLY A 525 -0.37 13.34 3.71
N TYR A 526 -0.78 12.09 3.47
CA TYR A 526 -2.17 11.71 3.16
C TYR A 526 -2.70 10.67 4.16
N GLY A 527 -2.00 10.50 5.28
CA GLY A 527 -2.48 9.65 6.35
C GLY A 527 -3.60 10.33 7.13
N ARG A 528 -4.24 9.54 8.00
CA ARG A 528 -5.26 10.06 8.90
C ARG A 528 -4.69 11.10 9.85
N ASP A 529 -5.30 12.27 9.89
CA ASP A 529 -5.06 13.28 10.93
C ASP A 529 -5.74 12.85 12.24
N VAL A 530 -4.96 12.54 13.27
CA VAL A 530 -5.50 12.13 14.57
C VAL A 530 -5.30 13.26 15.55
N GLN A 531 -6.41 13.83 16.02
CA GLN A 531 -6.38 14.88 17.04
C GLN A 531 -5.58 14.44 18.27
N ARG A 532 -4.76 15.33 18.82
CA ARG A 532 -3.91 15.06 19.98
C ARG A 532 -4.72 14.59 21.20
N SER A 533 -5.89 15.18 21.44
CA SER A 533 -6.83 14.75 22.49
C SER A 533 -7.21 13.26 22.41
N VAL A 534 -7.36 12.72 21.19
CA VAL A 534 -7.69 11.31 20.96
C VAL A 534 -6.53 10.39 21.34
N ILE A 535 -5.29 10.87 21.19
CA ILE A 535 -4.06 10.17 21.57
C ILE A 535 -3.88 10.24 23.10
N ASP A 536 -4.15 11.40 23.70
CA ASP A 536 -4.04 11.62 25.15
C ASP A 536 -4.98 10.70 25.92
N VAL A 537 -6.25 10.66 25.49
CA VAL A 537 -7.25 9.75 26.03
C VAL A 537 -6.85 8.29 25.80
N ALA A 538 -6.27 7.95 24.65
CA ALA A 538 -5.79 6.59 24.41
C ALA A 538 -4.67 6.22 25.40
N SER A 539 -3.70 7.13 25.59
CA SER A 539 -2.54 6.94 26.46
C SER A 539 -2.92 6.86 27.94
N SER A 540 -3.94 7.61 28.38
CA SER A 540 -4.42 7.54 29.76
C SER A 540 -5.18 6.25 30.06
N LEU A 541 -5.91 5.71 29.08
CA LEU A 541 -6.71 4.49 29.24
C LEU A 541 -5.90 3.20 29.03
N ILE A 542 -4.92 3.20 28.12
CA ILE A 542 -4.20 1.99 27.72
C ILE A 542 -3.42 1.35 28.88
N THR A 543 -2.86 2.15 29.79
CA THR A 543 -2.08 1.65 30.94
C THR A 543 -2.93 0.78 31.85
N ARG A 544 -4.04 1.35 32.35
CA ARG A 544 -5.03 0.65 33.20
C ARG A 544 -5.65 -0.55 32.48
N ASN A 545 -6.02 -0.37 31.21
CA ASN A 545 -6.69 -1.43 30.46
C ASN A 545 -5.74 -2.60 30.16
N PHE A 546 -4.49 -2.32 29.77
CA PHE A 546 -3.50 -3.37 29.56
C PHE A 546 -3.27 -4.17 30.83
N ARG A 547 -3.06 -3.54 31.99
CA ARG A 547 -2.90 -4.25 33.27
C ARG A 547 -4.06 -5.20 33.55
N ARG A 548 -5.30 -4.73 33.39
CA ARG A 548 -6.51 -5.55 33.59
C ARG A 548 -6.63 -6.67 32.57
N LEU A 549 -6.17 -6.48 31.34
CA LEU A 549 -6.18 -7.52 30.31
C LEU A 549 -5.07 -8.55 30.56
N ALA A 550 -3.88 -8.09 30.94
CA ALA A 550 -2.73 -8.91 31.27
C ALA A 550 -3.07 -9.88 32.40
N SER A 551 -3.75 -9.45 33.48
CA SER A 551 -4.17 -10.34 34.56
C SER A 551 -5.18 -11.42 34.12
N ARG A 552 -5.95 -11.18 33.05
CA ARG A 552 -6.90 -12.16 32.54
C ARG A 552 -6.26 -13.25 31.70
N VAL A 553 -5.16 -12.97 31.00
CA VAL A 553 -4.54 -13.91 30.05
C VAL A 553 -3.30 -14.57 30.62
N PRO A 554 -2.96 -15.80 30.20
CA PRO A 554 -1.70 -16.44 30.62
C PRO A 554 -0.49 -15.73 30.00
N ASN A 555 -0.60 -15.25 28.76
CA ASN A 555 0.52 -14.66 28.04
C ASN A 555 0.26 -13.17 27.78
N ALA A 556 1.11 -12.30 28.34
CA ALA A 556 1.03 -10.86 28.17
C ALA A 556 2.43 -10.24 28.10
N HIS A 557 2.61 -9.29 27.19
CA HIS A 557 3.92 -8.69 26.91
C HIS A 557 3.80 -7.17 26.73
N LEU A 558 4.73 -6.43 27.32
CA LEU A 558 4.87 -4.99 27.20
C LEU A 558 6.20 -4.66 26.56
N PHE A 559 6.18 -3.81 25.55
CA PHE A 559 7.34 -3.37 24.80
C PHE A 559 7.42 -1.85 24.77
N ASP A 560 8.65 -1.35 24.77
CA ASP A 560 9.01 0.04 24.54
C ASP A 560 9.37 0.24 23.06
N SER A 561 8.59 1.06 22.37
CA SER A 561 8.71 1.30 20.92
C SER A 561 9.43 2.61 20.57
N THR A 562 10.17 3.22 21.50
CA THR A 562 11.04 4.38 21.20
C THR A 562 12.09 4.02 20.14
N GLY A 563 12.77 2.89 20.31
CA GLY A 563 13.74 2.34 19.36
C GLY A 563 13.15 1.34 18.34
N THR A 564 13.94 1.05 17.32
CA THR A 564 13.71 -0.06 16.38
C THR A 564 14.91 -1.02 16.43
N PRO A 565 14.72 -2.30 16.83
CA PRO A 565 13.45 -2.92 17.19
C PRO A 565 12.91 -2.48 18.56
N PRO A 566 11.58 -2.63 18.82
CA PRO A 566 11.02 -2.38 20.13
C PRO A 566 11.64 -3.30 21.19
N ARG A 567 11.93 -2.73 22.37
CA ARG A 567 12.58 -3.41 23.48
C ARG A 567 11.53 -4.09 24.36
N LEU A 568 11.70 -5.37 24.68
CA LEU A 568 10.83 -6.05 25.64
C LEU A 568 11.09 -5.48 27.05
N VAL A 569 10.03 -5.01 27.70
CA VAL A 569 10.08 -4.40 29.04
C VAL A 569 9.57 -5.38 30.09
N TRP A 570 8.39 -5.95 29.85
CA TRP A 570 7.74 -6.86 30.79
C TRP A 570 7.08 -8.02 30.04
N SER A 571 7.18 -9.23 30.58
CA SER A 571 6.65 -10.43 29.93
C SER A 571 6.16 -11.44 30.96
N LYS A 572 4.88 -11.77 30.89
CA LYS A 572 4.27 -12.87 31.60
C LYS A 572 3.97 -14.01 30.63
N GLN A 573 4.45 -15.20 30.94
CA GLN A 573 4.15 -16.41 30.19
C GLN A 573 3.59 -17.46 31.17
N ARG A 574 2.31 -17.79 31.00
CA ARG A 574 1.56 -18.68 31.89
C ARG A 574 1.56 -18.17 33.34
N SER A 575 2.37 -18.79 34.20
CA SER A 575 2.50 -18.48 35.62
C SER A 575 3.84 -17.85 35.98
N GLU A 576 4.74 -17.67 35.00
CA GLU A 576 6.09 -17.18 35.21
C GLU A 576 6.25 -15.78 34.60
N LEU A 577 6.94 -14.91 35.34
CA LEU A 577 7.45 -13.64 34.82
C LEU A 577 8.80 -13.92 34.16
N VAL A 578 8.83 -13.76 32.84
CA VAL A 578 10.01 -14.04 32.00
C VAL A 578 10.90 -12.80 31.84
N ALA A 579 10.29 -11.62 31.88
CA ALA A 579 11.00 -10.35 31.90
C ALA A 579 10.29 -9.43 32.89
N ASP A 580 11.04 -8.94 33.87
CA ASP A 580 10.58 -8.06 34.92
C ASP A 580 11.74 -7.15 35.34
N ASN A 581 11.52 -5.84 35.27
CA ASN A 581 12.43 -4.84 35.79
C ASN A 581 11.59 -3.74 36.47
N PRO A 582 11.32 -3.87 37.78
CA PRO A 582 10.49 -2.90 38.52
C PRO A 582 11.03 -1.47 38.52
N GLU A 583 12.31 -1.27 38.18
CA GLU A 583 12.93 0.03 38.04
C GLU A 583 12.71 0.67 36.66
N ASP A 584 12.28 -0.10 35.65
CA ASP A 584 12.05 0.38 34.30
C ASP A 584 10.89 1.40 34.29
N PRO A 585 11.10 2.62 33.73
CA PRO A 585 10.10 3.67 33.75
C PRO A 585 8.82 3.28 32.99
N VAL A 586 8.92 2.47 31.93
CA VAL A 586 7.78 2.01 31.15
C VAL A 586 7.00 0.96 31.95
N GLN A 587 7.68 0.04 32.64
CA GLN A 587 6.98 -0.92 33.50
C GLN A 587 6.24 -0.21 34.65
N ARG A 588 6.90 0.72 35.33
CA ARG A 588 6.30 1.54 36.41
C ARG A 588 5.09 2.32 35.96
N LYS A 589 5.12 2.89 34.75
CA LYS A 589 3.98 3.60 34.15
C LYS A 589 2.73 2.72 34.05
N TYR A 590 2.91 1.43 33.81
CA TYR A 590 1.82 0.46 33.75
C TYR A 590 1.49 -0.17 35.10
N ASP A 591 2.30 0.09 36.13
CA ASP A 591 2.17 -0.38 37.51
C ASP A 591 1.80 -1.89 37.53
N LEU A 592 2.73 -2.63 36.93
CA LEU A 592 2.78 -4.08 36.80
C LEU A 592 3.73 -4.62 37.86
N GLU A 593 3.18 -5.39 38.79
CA GLU A 593 3.90 -6.11 39.86
C GLU A 593 4.06 -7.60 39.52
#